data_AF-A0AA43GWE9-F1
#
_entry.id   AF-A0AA43GWE9-F1
#
_cell.length_a   1.000
_cell.length_b   1.000
_cell.length_c   1.000
_cell.angle_alpha   90.00
_cell.angle_beta   90.00
_cell.angle_gamma   90.00
#
_symmetry.space_group_name_H-M   'P 1'
#
loop_
_entity.id
_entity.type
_entity.pdbx_description
1 polymer ?
#
loop_
_entity_poly.entity_id
_entity_poly.type
_entity_poly.pdbx_seq_one_letter_code
_entity_poly.pdbx_strand_id
1 'polypeptide(L)'
;MTGKNTRHNAFLRLVSGNAASFGSESRYSLLTSKEVVIGRDPTCQVVLDAMKYRMVSRRHAVVRPLSSSKDGQFTWIVCDLNSANGTFLNGKCLTECQELHAGDRISMGSDGPQFIFEYDLISQPTVATKQIKPLPSASKNNGHTHLKQPDSVSFTQLFPIISTGKDLTRKAYLIPGILTVIFVVLMFATVGHPQANQVIVATYIASAAYYFVYQLCGKEKPWWVLVGTALSTTLILLSPLLNFLIFLFRVILPGNLPAPNEPTTFTELLVRMFFGAGLMEELLKALPLIGAYFIGRSLTSPWRERIGIWEPLDGILLGTASAIGFTLLETLGQYVPQITQQVGIGAAGQLAGFQLLIPRILGSVAGHMAYSGYLGYFIGLAVLKPRMSWQILSIGYLSASALHALWNAIGSINALLLVVVGVVSYAFLMAAILKARVLSPTRSQNFATRFIAPK
;
A
#
# COMPACT_ATOMS: atom_id res chain seq x y z
N MET A 1 33.84 -20.64 -42.54
CA MET A 1 32.84 -21.06 -41.54
C MET A 1 32.39 -19.82 -40.77
N THR A 2 31.23 -19.26 -41.11
CA THR A 2 30.60 -18.19 -40.32
C THR A 2 29.16 -18.61 -40.08
N GLY A 3 28.91 -19.16 -38.89
CA GLY A 3 27.58 -19.62 -38.48
C GLY A 3 26.60 -18.46 -38.45
N LYS A 4 25.54 -18.55 -39.25
CA LYS A 4 24.37 -17.68 -39.15
C LYS A 4 23.71 -17.94 -37.79
N ASN A 5 23.84 -17.02 -36.84
CA ASN A 5 23.06 -17.07 -35.59
C ASN A 5 21.64 -16.56 -35.88
N THR A 6 20.75 -17.48 -36.27
CA THR A 6 19.31 -17.25 -36.26
C THR A 6 18.85 -17.10 -34.80
N ARG A 7 18.32 -15.91 -34.45
CA ARG A 7 17.70 -15.70 -33.13
C ARG A 7 16.29 -16.26 -33.16
N HIS A 8 16.04 -17.28 -32.35
CA HIS A 8 14.74 -17.90 -32.17
C HIS A 8 14.08 -17.30 -30.94
N ASN A 9 12.94 -16.65 -31.13
CA ASN A 9 12.17 -16.05 -30.05
C ASN A 9 10.89 -16.88 -29.84
N ALA A 10 10.89 -17.75 -28.83
CA ALA A 10 9.74 -18.58 -28.45
C ALA A 10 9.18 -18.10 -27.11
N PHE A 11 7.86 -17.95 -27.00
CA PHE A 11 7.19 -17.49 -25.78
C PHE A 11 5.90 -18.28 -25.50
N LEU A 12 5.55 -18.36 -24.22
CA LEU A 12 4.20 -18.72 -23.78
C LEU A 12 3.50 -17.50 -23.21
N ARG A 13 2.35 -17.13 -23.77
CA ARG A 13 1.51 -16.04 -23.25
C ARG A 13 0.30 -16.62 -22.53
N LEU A 14 0.14 -16.30 -21.25
CA LEU A 14 -1.03 -16.73 -20.47
C LEU A 14 -2.29 -15.96 -20.90
N VAL A 15 -3.33 -16.68 -21.33
CA VAL A 15 -4.62 -16.16 -21.77
C VAL A 15 -5.71 -16.80 -20.90
N SER A 16 -6.06 -16.16 -19.80
CA SER A 16 -7.02 -16.69 -18.82
C SER A 16 -8.39 -16.98 -19.46
N GLY A 17 -8.91 -18.21 -19.31
CA GLY A 17 -10.30 -18.55 -19.62
C GLY A 17 -11.26 -17.77 -18.71
N ASN A 18 -12.34 -17.24 -19.29
CA ASN A 18 -13.44 -16.49 -18.65
C ASN A 18 -13.02 -15.46 -17.58
N ALA A 19 -12.09 -14.58 -17.95
CA ALA A 19 -12.00 -13.18 -17.52
C ALA A 19 -10.69 -12.61 -18.08
N ALA A 20 -10.77 -11.93 -19.22
CA ALA A 20 -9.74 -10.98 -19.63
C ALA A 20 -9.75 -9.78 -18.66
N SER A 21 -9.22 -10.00 -17.46
CA SER A 21 -8.89 -8.96 -16.50
C SER A 21 -7.45 -8.52 -16.79
N PHE A 22 -7.34 -7.43 -17.54
CA PHE A 22 -6.06 -6.91 -18.04
C PHE A 22 -5.20 -6.32 -16.93
N GLY A 23 -3.90 -6.63 -17.01
CA GLY A 23 -2.87 -5.91 -16.26
C GLY A 23 -1.47 -6.51 -16.31
N SER A 24 -1.33 -7.79 -16.69
CA SER A 24 -0.03 -8.38 -17.02
C SER A 24 -0.27 -9.46 -18.06
N GLU A 25 0.03 -9.18 -19.33
CA GLU A 25 0.31 -10.26 -20.28
C GLU A 25 1.56 -10.98 -19.77
N SER A 26 1.40 -12.00 -18.92
CA SER A 26 2.53 -12.79 -18.47
C SER A 26 3.06 -13.61 -19.65
N ARG A 27 4.09 -13.08 -20.31
CA ARG A 27 4.86 -13.75 -21.35
C ARG A 27 6.06 -14.43 -20.71
N TYR A 28 6.21 -15.72 -20.94
CA TYR A 28 7.31 -16.52 -20.44
C TYR A 28 8.24 -16.89 -21.61
N SER A 29 9.50 -16.46 -21.55
CA SER A 29 10.49 -16.78 -22.59
C SER A 29 10.87 -18.26 -22.51
N LEU A 30 10.84 -18.94 -23.65
CA LEU A 30 11.32 -20.30 -23.80
C LEU A 30 12.75 -20.26 -24.34
N LEU A 31 13.68 -20.92 -23.65
CA LEU A 31 15.09 -20.96 -24.02
C LEU A 31 15.39 -22.27 -24.74
N THR A 32 16.11 -22.22 -25.87
CA THR A 32 16.45 -23.41 -26.67
C THR A 32 17.37 -24.41 -25.95
N SER A 33 17.94 -24.02 -24.80
CA SER A 33 18.84 -24.86 -23.99
C SER A 33 18.20 -25.45 -22.73
N LYS A 34 16.91 -25.19 -22.46
CA LYS A 34 16.25 -25.60 -21.21
C LYS A 34 14.80 -26.01 -21.43
N GLU A 35 14.34 -26.98 -20.65
CA GLU A 35 12.93 -27.28 -20.52
C GLU A 35 12.24 -26.28 -19.57
N VAL A 36 10.94 -26.07 -19.80
CA VAL A 36 10.11 -25.16 -19.01
C VAL A 36 8.94 -25.96 -18.45
N VAL A 37 8.99 -26.20 -17.14
CA VAL A 37 7.92 -26.89 -16.41
C VAL A 37 6.87 -25.87 -15.96
N ILE A 38 5.61 -26.22 -16.18
CA ILE A 38 4.44 -25.43 -15.79
C ILE A 38 3.68 -26.18 -14.70
N GLY A 39 3.37 -25.50 -13.59
CA GLY A 39 2.65 -26.11 -12.48
C GLY A 39 2.50 -25.20 -11.27
N ARG A 40 1.93 -25.73 -10.18
CA ARG A 40 1.75 -25.02 -8.91
C ARG A 40 2.95 -25.07 -7.97
N ASP A 41 3.90 -25.96 -8.23
CA ASP A 41 5.09 -26.09 -7.40
C ASP A 41 6.00 -24.86 -7.59
N PRO A 42 6.48 -24.21 -6.52
CA PRO A 42 7.40 -23.07 -6.62
C PRO A 42 8.71 -23.37 -7.36
N THR A 43 9.06 -24.65 -7.53
CA THR A 43 10.24 -25.08 -8.30
C THR A 43 10.05 -25.06 -9.83
N CYS A 44 8.83 -24.85 -10.31
CA CYS A 44 8.53 -24.75 -11.75
C CYS A 44 9.05 -23.44 -12.35
N GLN A 45 9.38 -23.43 -13.65
CA GLN A 45 9.78 -22.21 -14.37
C GLN A 45 8.57 -21.30 -14.62
N VAL A 46 7.38 -21.89 -14.81
CA VAL A 46 6.10 -21.17 -14.86
C VAL A 46 5.26 -21.61 -13.66
N VAL A 47 5.26 -20.78 -12.62
CA VAL A 47 4.52 -21.04 -11.38
C VAL A 47 3.13 -20.44 -11.46
N LEU A 48 2.11 -21.28 -11.35
CA LEU A 48 0.71 -20.88 -11.28
C LEU A 48 0.23 -20.84 -9.82
N ASP A 49 -0.52 -19.80 -9.45
CA ASP A 49 -1.01 -19.59 -8.08
C ASP A 49 -1.81 -20.80 -7.59
N ALA A 50 -1.37 -21.37 -6.46
CA ALA A 50 -1.92 -22.62 -5.95
C ALA A 50 -3.35 -22.51 -5.40
N MET A 51 -3.76 -21.32 -4.97
CA MET A 51 -5.10 -21.06 -4.45
C MET A 51 -6.08 -20.75 -5.58
N LYS A 52 -5.61 -20.10 -6.66
CA LYS A 52 -6.39 -19.76 -7.84
C LYS A 52 -6.59 -20.94 -8.80
N TYR A 53 -5.53 -21.71 -9.06
CA TYR A 53 -5.53 -22.76 -10.10
C TYR A 53 -5.44 -24.16 -9.49
N ARG A 54 -6.39 -24.51 -8.62
CA ARG A 54 -6.39 -25.78 -7.88
C ARG A 54 -6.39 -27.01 -8.79
N MET A 55 -6.98 -26.91 -9.98
CA MET A 55 -7.00 -27.99 -10.98
C MET A 55 -5.63 -28.27 -11.61
N VAL A 56 -4.68 -27.34 -11.52
CA VAL A 56 -3.33 -27.57 -12.06
C VAL A 56 -2.56 -28.49 -11.12
N SER A 57 -1.64 -29.31 -11.62
CA SER A 57 -0.83 -30.20 -10.78
C SER A 57 0.39 -29.43 -10.24
N ARG A 58 1.09 -29.99 -9.25
CA ARG A 58 2.36 -29.41 -8.75
C ARG A 58 3.36 -29.24 -9.89
N ARG A 59 3.58 -30.29 -10.67
CA ARG A 59 4.22 -30.25 -12.00
C ARG A 59 3.18 -30.81 -12.97
N HIS A 60 2.72 -30.01 -13.92
CA HIS A 60 1.54 -30.36 -14.73
C HIS A 60 1.92 -30.66 -16.18
N ALA A 61 2.66 -29.77 -16.82
CA ALA A 61 3.15 -29.95 -18.18
C ALA A 61 4.59 -29.46 -18.30
N VAL A 62 5.29 -29.92 -19.34
CA VAL A 62 6.61 -29.42 -19.70
C VAL A 62 6.64 -29.05 -21.18
N VAL A 63 7.23 -27.90 -21.48
CA VAL A 63 7.54 -27.46 -22.84
C VAL A 63 9.04 -27.52 -23.04
N ARG A 64 9.50 -28.21 -24.09
CA ARG A 64 10.93 -28.40 -24.35
C ARG A 64 11.25 -28.39 -25.85
N PRO A 65 12.44 -27.95 -26.24
CA PRO A 65 12.89 -28.03 -27.63
C PRO A 65 13.36 -29.45 -27.99
N LEU A 66 13.14 -29.86 -29.23
CA LEU A 66 13.75 -31.01 -29.91
C LEU A 66 14.86 -30.51 -30.84
N SER A 67 15.85 -31.38 -31.09
CA SER A 67 17.11 -31.06 -31.80
C SER A 67 16.89 -30.32 -33.12
N SER A 68 17.83 -29.44 -33.43
CA SER A 68 17.85 -28.63 -34.65
C SER A 68 17.70 -29.50 -35.91
N SER A 69 16.74 -29.16 -36.76
CA SER A 69 16.76 -29.60 -38.17
C SER A 69 17.98 -28.97 -38.88
N LYS A 70 18.35 -29.48 -40.06
CA LYS A 70 19.52 -29.04 -40.86
C LYS A 70 19.53 -27.52 -41.15
N ASP A 71 18.40 -26.84 -40.96
CA ASP A 71 18.20 -25.40 -41.17
C ASP A 71 18.30 -24.53 -39.91
N GLY A 72 18.76 -25.09 -38.78
CA GLY A 72 18.95 -24.32 -37.54
C GLY A 72 17.67 -24.07 -36.73
N GLN A 73 16.52 -24.62 -37.14
CA GLN A 73 15.22 -24.44 -36.49
C GLN A 73 14.98 -25.48 -35.38
N PHE A 74 14.43 -25.03 -34.26
CA PHE A 74 14.00 -25.89 -33.15
C PHE A 74 12.53 -26.23 -33.26
N THR A 75 12.22 -27.52 -33.23
CA THR A 75 10.86 -28.01 -33.01
C THR A 75 10.55 -27.95 -31.52
N TRP A 76 9.44 -27.32 -31.13
CA TRP A 76 8.99 -27.28 -29.73
C TRP A 76 7.94 -28.34 -29.50
N ILE A 77 8.00 -29.00 -28.34
CA ILE A 77 6.98 -29.97 -27.95
C ILE A 77 6.45 -29.66 -26.55
N VAL A 78 5.19 -30.03 -26.31
CA VAL A 78 4.54 -30.06 -25.00
C VAL A 78 4.27 -31.50 -24.58
N CYS A 79 4.55 -31.82 -23.32
CA CYS A 79 4.23 -33.11 -22.72
C CYS A 79 3.45 -32.91 -21.43
N ASP A 80 2.46 -33.77 -21.18
CA ASP A 80 1.81 -33.88 -19.88
C ASP A 80 2.72 -34.64 -18.88
N LEU A 81 2.83 -34.15 -17.65
CA LEU A 81 3.63 -34.78 -16.58
C LEU A 81 2.75 -35.64 -15.66
N ASN A 82 1.90 -36.47 -16.26
CA ASN A 82 0.91 -37.31 -15.57
C ASN A 82 0.02 -36.47 -14.63
N SER A 83 -0.54 -35.40 -15.19
CA SER A 83 -1.34 -34.45 -14.43
C SER A 83 -2.73 -34.99 -14.11
N ALA A 84 -3.32 -34.56 -12.99
CA ALA A 84 -4.60 -35.10 -12.52
C ALA A 84 -5.79 -34.73 -13.43
N ASN A 85 -5.70 -33.61 -14.14
CA ASN A 85 -6.77 -33.10 -14.99
C ASN A 85 -6.41 -33.07 -16.48
N GLY A 86 -5.24 -33.59 -16.85
CA GLY A 86 -4.74 -33.62 -18.22
C GLY A 86 -4.30 -32.26 -18.78
N THR A 87 -3.38 -32.30 -19.73
CA THR A 87 -2.99 -31.14 -20.55
C THR A 87 -3.69 -31.23 -21.91
N PHE A 88 -4.23 -30.12 -22.40
CA PHE A 88 -4.94 -30.06 -23.68
C PHE A 88 -4.22 -29.14 -24.65
N LEU A 89 -4.12 -29.55 -25.91
CA LEU A 89 -3.63 -28.72 -27.01
C LEU A 89 -4.79 -28.45 -27.98
N ASN A 90 -5.12 -27.18 -28.19
CA ASN A 90 -6.23 -26.73 -29.02
C ASN A 90 -7.57 -27.44 -28.68
N GLY A 91 -7.80 -27.72 -27.40
CA GLY A 91 -9.00 -28.37 -26.88
C GLY A 91 -8.98 -29.90 -26.91
N LYS A 92 -7.94 -30.54 -27.46
CA LYS A 92 -7.77 -32.00 -27.44
C LYS A 92 -6.82 -32.43 -26.33
N CYS A 93 -7.19 -33.42 -25.53
CA CYS A 93 -6.34 -33.94 -24.45
C CYS A 93 -5.09 -34.62 -25.04
N LEU A 94 -3.93 -34.33 -24.48
CA LEU A 94 -2.66 -34.95 -24.86
C LEU A 94 -2.58 -36.37 -24.31
N THR A 95 -2.40 -37.35 -25.18
CA THR A 95 -2.07 -38.74 -24.80
C THR A 95 -0.57 -39.00 -24.83
N GLU A 96 0.16 -38.24 -25.65
CA GLU A 96 1.60 -38.28 -25.82
C GLU A 96 2.13 -36.85 -26.01
N CYS A 97 3.46 -36.67 -25.97
CA CYS A 97 4.08 -35.39 -26.28
C CYS A 97 3.75 -34.97 -27.72
N GLN A 98 3.34 -33.71 -27.92
CA GLN A 98 2.98 -33.18 -29.24
C GLN A 98 3.75 -31.92 -29.60
N GLU A 99 3.97 -31.73 -30.90
CA GLU A 99 4.61 -30.55 -31.48
C GLU A 99 3.74 -29.30 -31.35
N LEU A 100 4.39 -28.18 -31.04
CA LEU A 100 3.79 -26.86 -30.87
C LEU A 100 4.07 -25.99 -32.10
N HIS A 101 3.00 -25.40 -32.63
CA HIS A 101 3.03 -24.43 -33.71
C HIS A 101 2.61 -23.05 -33.21
N ALA A 102 3.15 -21.99 -33.83
CA ALA A 102 2.81 -20.62 -33.46
C ALA A 102 1.28 -20.40 -33.51
N GLY A 103 0.72 -19.88 -32.42
CA GLY A 103 -0.72 -19.70 -32.22
C GLY A 103 -1.39 -20.82 -31.42
N ASP A 104 -0.73 -21.96 -31.20
CA ASP A 104 -1.32 -23.08 -30.48
C ASP A 104 -1.69 -22.74 -29.04
N ARG A 105 -2.84 -23.26 -28.60
CA ARG A 105 -3.39 -23.02 -27.27
C ARG A 105 -3.21 -24.25 -26.37
N ILE A 106 -2.44 -24.10 -25.30
CA ILE A 106 -2.17 -25.13 -24.30
C ILE A 106 -3.02 -24.86 -23.06
N SER A 107 -3.90 -25.78 -22.66
CA SER A 107 -4.77 -25.65 -21.48
C SER A 107 -4.41 -26.66 -20.40
N MET A 108 -4.39 -26.23 -19.15
CA MET A 108 -4.07 -27.07 -17.99
C MET A 108 -5.36 -27.59 -17.33
N GLY A 109 -5.96 -28.64 -17.91
CA GLY A 109 -7.33 -29.08 -17.64
C GLY A 109 -8.36 -28.50 -18.63
N SER A 110 -9.53 -29.11 -18.72
CA SER A 110 -10.62 -28.73 -19.64
C SER A 110 -11.09 -27.28 -19.46
N ASP A 111 -11.17 -26.82 -18.21
CA ASP A 111 -11.58 -25.47 -17.81
C ASP A 111 -10.45 -24.69 -17.11
N GLY A 112 -9.21 -25.08 -17.38
CA GLY A 112 -8.03 -24.54 -16.73
C GLY A 112 -7.45 -23.27 -17.36
N PRO A 113 -6.35 -22.74 -16.79
CA PRO A 113 -5.59 -21.66 -17.43
C PRO A 113 -5.06 -22.11 -18.79
N GLN A 114 -5.09 -21.18 -19.76
CA GLN A 114 -4.67 -21.43 -21.14
C GLN A 114 -3.47 -20.56 -21.51
N PHE A 115 -2.56 -21.09 -22.31
CA PHE A 115 -1.40 -20.39 -22.84
C PHE A 115 -1.44 -20.41 -24.36
N ILE A 116 -1.00 -19.33 -25.01
CA ILE A 116 -0.75 -19.30 -26.45
C ILE A 116 0.76 -19.41 -26.67
N PHE A 117 1.18 -20.31 -27.55
CA PHE A 117 2.56 -20.44 -27.99
C PHE A 117 2.84 -19.43 -29.11
N GLU A 118 3.87 -18.61 -28.95
CA GLU A 118 4.31 -17.60 -29.93
C GLU A 118 5.74 -17.94 -30.37
N TYR A 119 6.01 -17.94 -31.69
CA TYR A 119 7.31 -18.29 -32.25
C TYR A 119 7.63 -17.44 -33.47
N ASP A 120 8.65 -16.58 -33.35
CA ASP A 120 9.11 -15.69 -34.42
C ASP A 120 10.50 -16.10 -34.93
N LEU A 121 10.62 -16.22 -36.26
CA LEU A 121 11.89 -16.41 -36.98
C LEU A 121 12.33 -15.08 -37.59
N ILE A 122 13.29 -14.38 -36.96
CA ILE A 122 13.85 -13.15 -37.52
C ILE A 122 15.04 -13.50 -38.43
N SER A 123 14.84 -13.44 -39.75
CA SER A 123 15.95 -13.44 -40.71
C SER A 123 16.44 -12.00 -40.90
N GLN A 124 17.71 -11.71 -40.60
CA GLN A 124 18.29 -10.38 -40.84
C GLN A 124 18.34 -10.06 -42.34
N PRO A 125 17.80 -8.92 -42.81
CA PRO A 125 18.03 -8.46 -44.18
C PRO A 125 19.39 -7.77 -44.27
N THR A 126 20.21 -8.21 -45.24
CA THR A 126 21.45 -7.55 -45.65
C THR A 126 21.15 -6.16 -46.20
N VAL A 127 21.82 -5.14 -45.68
CA VAL A 127 21.70 -3.74 -46.14
C VAL A 127 22.30 -3.60 -47.54
N ALA A 128 21.49 -3.23 -48.53
CA ALA A 128 21.95 -2.78 -49.84
C ALA A 128 21.35 -1.40 -50.13
N THR A 129 22.22 -0.40 -50.25
CA THR A 129 21.93 1.00 -50.52
C THR A 129 21.55 1.21 -52.00
N LYS A 130 20.47 1.95 -52.30
CA LYS A 130 20.36 2.68 -53.57
C LYS A 130 19.48 3.93 -53.49
N GLN A 131 20.00 4.99 -54.11
CA GLN A 131 19.54 6.38 -54.14
C GLN A 131 18.29 6.64 -55.01
N ILE A 132 17.73 7.84 -54.78
CA ILE A 132 16.47 8.51 -55.19
C ILE A 132 16.44 8.96 -56.67
N LYS A 133 15.24 9.10 -57.29
CA LYS A 133 14.79 10.27 -58.11
C LYS A 133 13.26 10.26 -58.43
N PRO A 134 12.63 11.40 -58.79
CA PRO A 134 11.24 11.74 -58.46
C PRO A 134 10.22 11.68 -59.63
N LEU A 135 8.95 11.80 -59.25
CA LEU A 135 7.65 11.70 -59.97
C LEU A 135 7.51 12.55 -61.26
N PRO A 136 6.54 12.23 -62.15
CA PRO A 136 5.23 12.88 -62.04
C PRO A 136 3.98 12.02 -62.36
N SER A 137 2.92 12.35 -61.61
CA SER A 137 1.46 12.27 -61.82
C SER A 137 0.86 11.50 -63.02
N ALA A 138 -0.02 10.52 -62.74
CA ALA A 138 -1.48 10.70 -62.70
C ALA A 138 -2.27 9.38 -62.88
N SER A 139 -3.44 9.36 -62.23
CA SER A 139 -4.65 8.55 -62.54
C SER A 139 -4.84 7.19 -61.83
N LYS A 140 -5.52 7.30 -60.69
CA LYS A 140 -6.68 6.51 -60.25
C LYS A 140 -6.76 5.03 -60.67
N ASN A 141 -6.41 4.16 -59.74
CA ASN A 141 -7.31 3.07 -59.32
C ASN A 141 -6.93 2.57 -57.92
N ASN A 142 -7.77 2.91 -56.94
CA ASN A 142 -7.60 2.53 -55.53
C ASN A 142 -8.03 1.08 -55.32
N GLY A 143 -7.06 0.17 -55.25
CA GLY A 143 -7.20 -1.14 -54.62
C GLY A 143 -6.48 -1.14 -53.27
N HIS A 144 -6.90 -0.31 -52.33
CA HIS A 144 -6.40 -0.37 -50.95
C HIS A 144 -7.29 -1.29 -50.12
N THR A 145 -6.73 -2.45 -49.76
CA THR A 145 -7.13 -3.23 -48.59
C THR A 145 -6.88 -2.39 -47.34
N HIS A 146 -7.82 -1.49 -47.06
CA HIS A 146 -7.92 -0.83 -45.76
C HIS A 146 -8.28 -1.91 -44.73
N LEU A 147 -7.36 -2.22 -43.83
CA LEU A 147 -7.72 -2.76 -42.52
C LEU A 147 -8.72 -1.77 -41.91
N LYS A 148 -10.01 -2.10 -41.98
CA LYS A 148 -11.08 -1.37 -41.28
C LYS A 148 -10.75 -1.44 -39.79
N GLN A 149 -10.18 -0.38 -39.24
CA GLN A 149 -10.41 -0.09 -37.83
C GLN A 149 -11.92 0.20 -37.70
N PRO A 150 -12.64 -0.48 -36.82
CA PRO A 150 -14.05 -0.18 -36.62
C PRO A 150 -14.17 1.20 -35.96
N ASP A 151 -14.61 2.21 -36.71
CA ASP A 151 -14.98 3.57 -36.23
C ASP A 151 -16.28 3.56 -35.40
N SER A 152 -16.61 2.45 -34.74
CA SER A 152 -17.79 2.34 -33.89
C SER A 152 -17.39 2.34 -32.42
N VAL A 153 -17.71 3.42 -31.72
CA VAL A 153 -17.56 3.49 -30.26
C VAL A 153 -18.53 2.50 -29.63
N SER A 154 -18.03 1.54 -28.86
CA SER A 154 -18.91 0.56 -28.21
C SER A 154 -19.75 1.23 -27.11
N PHE A 155 -20.92 0.68 -26.80
CA PHE A 155 -21.76 1.17 -25.70
C PHE A 155 -21.01 1.22 -24.35
N THR A 156 -20.06 0.31 -24.15
CA THR A 156 -19.17 0.29 -22.98
C THR A 156 -18.09 1.38 -23.01
N GLN A 157 -17.68 1.87 -24.18
CA GLN A 157 -16.80 3.05 -24.32
C GLN A 157 -17.59 4.37 -24.13
N LEU A 158 -18.85 4.42 -24.55
CA LEU A 158 -19.76 5.56 -24.30
C LEU A 158 -20.19 5.64 -22.83
N PHE A 159 -20.38 4.49 -22.18
CA PHE A 159 -20.76 4.38 -20.77
C PHE A 159 -19.80 3.47 -19.99
N PRO A 160 -18.55 3.92 -19.70
CA PRO A 160 -17.51 3.12 -19.05
C PRO A 160 -17.93 2.54 -17.70
N ILE A 161 -18.84 3.22 -17.00
CA ILE A 161 -19.31 2.85 -15.66
C ILE A 161 -20.00 1.47 -15.68
N ILE A 162 -20.73 1.16 -16.75
CA ILE A 162 -21.55 -0.07 -16.87
C ILE A 162 -20.67 -1.32 -17.05
N SER A 163 -19.50 -1.16 -17.68
CA SER A 163 -18.54 -2.26 -17.87
C SER A 163 -17.49 -2.38 -16.75
N THR A 164 -17.28 -1.32 -15.96
CA THR A 164 -16.13 -1.22 -15.03
C THR A 164 -16.52 -1.34 -13.56
N GLY A 165 -17.81 -1.54 -13.23
CA GLY A 165 -18.31 -1.50 -11.85
C GLY A 165 -17.56 -2.41 -10.85
N LYS A 166 -17.16 -3.62 -11.23
CA LYS A 166 -16.37 -4.54 -10.39
C LYS A 166 -14.88 -4.17 -10.29
N ASP A 167 -14.33 -3.51 -11.32
CA ASP A 167 -12.95 -3.03 -11.32
C ASP A 167 -12.82 -1.69 -10.57
N LEU A 168 -13.89 -0.90 -10.54
CA LEU A 168 -13.98 0.38 -9.84
C LEU A 168 -13.80 0.20 -8.33
N THR A 169 -14.48 -0.78 -7.73
CA THR A 169 -14.36 -1.09 -6.29
C THR A 169 -13.04 -1.76 -5.91
N ARG A 170 -12.32 -2.31 -6.90
CA ARG A 170 -11.04 -2.99 -6.71
C ARG A 170 -9.82 -2.06 -6.84
N LYS A 171 -9.99 -0.88 -7.47
CA LYS A 171 -8.95 0.15 -7.53
C LYS A 171 -8.92 0.96 -6.24
N ALA A 172 -7.72 1.18 -5.71
CA ALA A 172 -7.47 1.79 -4.40
C ALA A 172 -8.13 3.17 -4.19
N TYR A 173 -8.49 3.89 -5.25
CA TYR A 173 -8.89 5.30 -5.20
C TYR A 173 -10.40 5.58 -5.22
N LEU A 174 -11.26 4.60 -5.55
CA LEU A 174 -12.71 4.86 -5.62
C LEU A 174 -13.30 5.15 -4.23
N ILE A 175 -12.94 4.34 -3.24
CA ILE A 175 -13.46 4.49 -1.86
C ILE A 175 -13.05 5.86 -1.28
N PRO A 176 -11.78 6.30 -1.34
CA PRO A 176 -11.39 7.67 -0.98
C PRO A 176 -12.17 8.76 -1.74
N GLY A 177 -12.46 8.54 -3.03
CA GLY A 177 -13.25 9.46 -3.84
C GLY A 177 -14.70 9.60 -3.34
N ILE A 178 -15.38 8.47 -3.10
CA ILE A 178 -16.75 8.46 -2.56
C ILE A 178 -16.78 9.12 -1.17
N LEU A 179 -15.85 8.77 -0.29
CA LEU A 179 -15.74 9.39 1.04
C LEU A 179 -15.53 10.90 0.92
N THR A 180 -14.66 11.36 0.02
CA THR A 180 -14.46 12.79 -0.22
C THR A 180 -15.76 13.49 -0.61
N VAL A 181 -16.53 12.91 -1.54
CA VAL A 181 -17.84 13.46 -1.94
C VAL A 181 -18.79 13.53 -0.74
N ILE A 182 -18.87 12.48 0.08
CA ILE A 182 -19.72 12.47 1.28
C ILE A 182 -19.32 13.60 2.24
N PHE A 183 -18.02 13.74 2.54
CA PHE A 183 -17.53 14.80 3.42
C PHE A 183 -17.80 16.20 2.86
N VAL A 184 -17.63 16.41 1.55
CA VAL A 184 -17.96 17.68 0.89
C VAL A 184 -19.45 18.01 1.02
N VAL A 185 -20.33 17.04 0.77
CA VAL A 185 -21.78 17.24 0.95
C VAL A 185 -22.12 17.57 2.40
N LEU A 186 -21.50 16.90 3.37
CA LEU A 186 -21.67 17.19 4.80
C LEU A 186 -21.14 18.57 5.19
N MET A 187 -20.03 19.03 4.61
CA MET A 187 -19.51 20.38 4.82
C MET A 187 -20.52 21.43 4.33
N PHE A 188 -21.12 21.25 3.15
CA PHE A 188 -22.18 22.14 2.67
C PHE A 188 -23.45 22.06 3.52
N ALA A 189 -23.86 20.86 3.94
CA ALA A 189 -25.05 20.66 4.77
C ALA A 189 -24.92 21.29 6.17
N THR A 190 -23.69 21.51 6.65
CA THR A 190 -23.40 22.11 7.96
C THR A 190 -23.02 23.59 7.88
N VAL A 191 -23.21 24.25 6.74
CA VAL A 191 -23.11 25.71 6.64
C VAL A 191 -24.05 26.36 7.66
N GLY A 192 -23.55 27.35 8.39
CA GLY A 192 -24.25 27.99 9.52
C GLY A 192 -24.07 27.28 10.87
N HIS A 193 -23.45 26.09 10.91
CA HIS A 193 -23.16 25.34 12.14
C HIS A 193 -21.64 25.15 12.31
N PRO A 194 -20.89 26.17 12.80
CA PRO A 194 -19.43 26.20 12.74
C PRO A 194 -18.76 25.03 13.47
N GLN A 195 -19.28 24.61 14.63
CA GLN A 195 -18.73 23.48 15.38
C GLN A 195 -18.87 22.16 14.62
N ALA A 196 -20.05 21.89 14.04
CA ALA A 196 -20.29 20.68 13.25
C ALA A 196 -19.39 20.66 12.00
N ASN A 197 -19.26 21.81 11.32
CA ASN A 197 -18.40 21.94 10.16
C ASN A 197 -16.92 21.71 10.51
N GLN A 198 -16.42 22.28 11.62
CA GLN A 198 -15.06 22.06 12.11
C GLN A 198 -14.77 20.58 12.38
N VAL A 199 -15.70 19.86 13.02
CA VAL A 199 -15.57 18.41 13.28
C VAL A 199 -15.48 17.63 11.97
N ILE A 200 -16.33 17.94 10.99
CA ILE A 200 -16.35 17.27 9.68
C ILE A 200 -15.03 17.50 8.94
N VAL A 201 -14.55 18.75 8.89
CA VAL A 201 -13.29 19.13 8.23
C VAL A 201 -12.09 18.46 8.90
N ALA A 202 -12.00 18.53 10.23
CA ALA A 202 -10.92 17.91 10.98
C ALA A 202 -10.87 16.38 10.77
N THR A 203 -12.03 15.73 10.83
CA THR A 203 -12.15 14.28 10.63
C THR A 203 -11.76 13.89 9.21
N TYR A 204 -12.16 14.66 8.19
CA TYR A 204 -11.77 14.42 6.80
C TYR A 204 -10.26 14.47 6.62
N ILE A 205 -9.64 15.57 7.07
CA ILE A 205 -8.19 15.79 6.91
C ILE A 205 -7.41 14.71 7.66
N ALA A 206 -7.79 14.40 8.90
CA ALA A 206 -7.16 13.34 9.68
C ALA A 206 -7.30 11.96 9.01
N SER A 207 -8.47 11.66 8.45
CA SER A 207 -8.71 10.40 7.73
C SER A 207 -7.91 10.30 6.43
N ALA A 208 -7.77 11.41 5.69
CA ALA A 208 -6.96 11.47 4.48
C ALA A 208 -5.46 11.27 4.79
N ALA A 209 -4.96 11.92 5.84
CA ALA A 209 -3.58 11.77 6.31
C ALA A 209 -3.31 10.34 6.81
N TYR A 210 -4.25 9.72 7.53
CA TYR A 210 -4.18 8.31 7.92
C TYR A 210 -4.11 7.38 6.72
N TYR A 211 -4.99 7.61 5.74
CA TYR A 211 -5.10 6.78 4.56
C TYR A 211 -3.78 6.74 3.79
N PHE A 212 -3.04 7.85 3.75
CA PHE A 212 -1.68 7.87 3.20
C PHE A 212 -0.74 6.90 3.93
N VAL A 213 -0.69 6.92 5.26
CA VAL A 213 0.12 5.97 6.04
C VAL A 213 -0.35 4.52 5.82
N TYR A 214 -1.67 4.29 5.80
CA TYR A 214 -2.27 2.98 5.54
C TYR A 214 -1.80 2.39 4.19
N GLN A 215 -1.81 3.21 3.13
CA GLN A 215 -1.33 2.82 1.81
C GLN A 215 0.17 2.50 1.81
N LEU A 216 0.98 3.28 2.53
CA LEU A 216 2.43 3.03 2.63
C LEU A 216 2.76 1.74 3.36
N CYS A 217 2.03 1.42 4.44
CA CYS A 217 2.17 0.17 5.19
C CYS A 217 1.85 -1.04 4.32
N GLY A 218 0.77 -0.96 3.52
CA GLY A 218 0.41 -2.05 2.61
C GLY A 218 -0.14 -3.29 3.28
N LYS A 219 -0.56 -3.19 4.54
CA LYS A 219 -1.12 -4.28 5.32
C LYS A 219 -2.60 -4.03 5.58
N GLU A 220 -3.40 -5.08 5.44
CA GLU A 220 -4.82 -5.01 5.78
C GLU A 220 -5.02 -5.15 7.29
N LYS A 221 -5.79 -4.22 7.85
CA LYS A 221 -6.39 -4.32 9.18
C LYS A 221 -7.87 -3.98 9.08
N PRO A 222 -8.75 -4.67 9.82
CA PRO A 222 -10.18 -4.33 9.79
C PRO A 222 -10.38 -2.87 10.20
N TRP A 223 -11.14 -2.12 9.40
CA TRP A 223 -11.34 -0.69 9.61
C TRP A 223 -11.90 -0.35 11.00
N TRP A 224 -12.75 -1.22 11.55
CA TRP A 224 -13.34 -1.05 12.88
C TRP A 224 -12.33 -1.20 14.02
N VAL A 225 -11.23 -1.94 13.83
CA VAL A 225 -10.12 -1.99 14.80
C VAL A 225 -9.38 -0.65 14.80
N LEU A 226 -9.17 -0.06 13.63
CA LEU A 226 -8.50 1.23 13.47
C LEU A 226 -9.33 2.35 14.10
N VAL A 227 -10.62 2.42 13.76
CA VAL A 227 -11.58 3.37 14.36
C VAL A 227 -11.71 3.12 15.87
N GLY A 228 -11.82 1.87 16.30
CA GLY A 228 -11.90 1.51 17.72
C GLY A 228 -10.65 1.93 18.51
N THR A 229 -9.47 1.88 17.89
CA THR A 229 -8.21 2.32 18.50
C THR A 229 -8.19 3.85 18.67
N ALA A 230 -8.62 4.60 17.65
CA ALA A 230 -8.76 6.05 17.74
C ALA A 230 -9.76 6.44 18.84
N LEU A 231 -10.95 5.83 18.84
CA LEU A 231 -11.98 6.08 19.85
C LEU A 231 -11.53 5.68 21.26
N SER A 232 -10.82 4.56 21.41
CA SER A 232 -10.25 4.14 22.70
C SER A 232 -9.28 5.18 23.24
N THR A 233 -8.47 5.79 22.37
CA THR A 233 -7.59 6.90 22.77
C THR A 233 -8.39 8.10 23.26
N THR A 234 -9.43 8.50 22.53
CA THR A 234 -10.34 9.58 22.94
C THR A 234 -10.98 9.28 24.30
N LEU A 235 -11.46 8.05 24.53
CA LEU A 235 -12.04 7.63 25.82
C LEU A 235 -11.03 7.66 26.96
N ILE A 236 -9.78 7.23 26.70
CA ILE A 236 -8.69 7.31 27.70
C ILE A 236 -8.44 8.77 28.10
N LEU A 237 -8.41 9.68 27.14
CA LEU A 237 -8.19 11.11 27.39
C LEU A 237 -9.36 11.77 28.13
N LEU A 238 -10.59 11.28 27.93
CA LEU A 238 -11.76 11.75 28.68
C LEU A 238 -11.89 11.10 30.08
N SER A 239 -11.08 10.09 30.37
CA SER A 239 -11.14 9.34 31.63
C SER A 239 -10.28 10.00 32.74
N PRO A 240 -10.52 9.64 34.03
CA PRO A 240 -9.68 10.09 35.13
C PRO A 240 -8.20 9.68 35.02
N LEU A 241 -7.87 8.73 34.15
CA LEU A 241 -6.49 8.31 33.90
C LEU A 241 -5.62 9.47 33.39
N LEU A 242 -6.18 10.36 32.57
CA LEU A 242 -5.47 11.55 32.11
C LEU A 242 -5.06 12.43 33.30
N ASN A 243 -5.97 12.67 34.24
CA ASN A 243 -5.68 13.49 35.43
C ASN A 243 -4.60 12.86 36.31
N PHE A 244 -4.64 11.54 36.49
CA PHE A 244 -3.61 10.81 37.21
C PHE A 244 -2.24 10.93 36.53
N LEU A 245 -2.17 10.75 35.21
CA LEU A 245 -0.91 10.86 34.47
C LEU A 245 -0.41 12.31 34.39
N ILE A 246 -1.29 13.30 34.32
CA ILE A 246 -0.92 14.72 34.45
C ILE A 246 -0.28 14.97 35.81
N PHE A 247 -0.87 14.48 36.89
CA PHE A 247 -0.27 14.60 38.23
C PHE A 247 1.12 13.94 38.28
N LEU A 248 1.24 12.70 37.81
CA LEU A 248 2.53 12.00 37.80
C LEU A 248 3.60 12.72 36.96
N PHE A 249 3.27 13.08 35.72
CA PHE A 249 4.26 13.60 34.77
C PHE A 249 4.52 15.09 34.89
N ARG A 250 3.54 15.88 35.35
CA ARG A 250 3.64 17.34 35.43
C ARG A 250 3.82 17.89 36.84
N VAL A 251 3.54 17.10 37.89
CA VAL A 251 3.73 17.51 39.29
C VAL A 251 4.88 16.76 39.95
N ILE A 252 4.95 15.43 39.80
CA ILE A 252 6.01 14.62 40.43
C ILE A 252 7.28 14.61 39.57
N LEU A 253 7.15 14.33 38.29
CA LEU A 253 8.26 14.33 37.33
C LEU A 253 8.47 15.74 36.76
N PRO A 254 9.66 16.03 36.18
CA PRO A 254 10.00 17.37 35.69
C PRO A 254 9.33 17.64 34.33
N GLY A 255 8.00 17.66 34.30
CA GLY A 255 7.15 17.91 33.13
C GLY A 255 6.14 19.04 33.31
N ASN A 256 6.36 19.91 34.31
CA ASN A 256 5.55 21.09 34.58
C ASN A 256 5.57 22.06 33.38
N LEU A 257 4.43 22.71 33.11
CA LEU A 257 4.37 23.75 32.08
C LEU A 257 4.93 25.06 32.65
N PRO A 258 5.72 25.83 31.87
CA PRO A 258 6.22 27.13 32.31
C PRO A 258 5.08 28.11 32.54
N ALA A 259 5.19 28.93 33.59
CA ALA A 259 4.25 30.03 33.80
C ALA A 259 4.45 31.13 32.72
N PRO A 260 3.43 31.95 32.39
CA PRO A 260 3.49 32.91 31.27
C PRO A 260 4.67 33.88 31.26
N ASN A 261 5.29 34.14 32.42
CA ASN A 261 6.43 35.06 32.58
C ASN A 261 7.65 34.38 33.21
N GLU A 262 7.69 33.05 33.24
CA GLU A 262 8.82 32.29 33.80
C GLU A 262 9.97 32.24 32.78
N PRO A 263 11.15 32.81 33.07
CA PRO A 263 12.29 32.69 32.18
C PRO A 263 12.78 31.25 32.19
N THR A 264 12.60 30.54 31.07
CA THR A 264 13.04 29.15 30.91
C THR A 264 14.09 29.05 29.81
N THR A 265 15.15 28.29 30.09
CA THR A 265 16.15 27.98 29.05
C THR A 265 15.58 26.94 28.07
N PHE A 266 16.12 26.88 26.85
CA PHE A 266 15.69 25.84 25.89
C PHE A 266 15.87 24.43 26.45
N THR A 267 16.99 24.15 27.13
CA THR A 267 17.27 22.83 27.70
C THR A 267 16.27 22.48 28.79
N GLU A 268 15.92 23.43 29.65
CA GLU A 268 14.91 23.24 30.67
C GLU A 268 13.53 22.98 30.06
N LEU A 269 13.14 23.79 29.06
CA LEU A 269 11.90 23.59 28.34
C LEU A 269 11.87 22.22 27.65
N LEU A 270 12.97 21.80 27.03
CA LEU A 270 13.08 20.50 26.38
C LEU A 270 12.89 19.35 27.38
N VAL A 271 13.49 19.44 28.58
CA VAL A 271 13.27 18.46 29.65
C VAL A 271 11.81 18.44 30.09
N ARG A 272 11.21 19.62 30.35
CA ARG A 272 9.80 19.75 30.70
C ARG A 272 8.89 19.13 29.64
N MET A 273 9.15 19.39 28.37
CA MET A 273 8.40 18.82 27.25
C MET A 273 8.66 17.33 27.07
N PHE A 274 9.86 16.84 27.39
CA PHE A 274 10.18 15.41 27.33
C PHE A 274 9.35 14.59 28.32
N PHE A 275 9.20 15.06 29.56
CA PHE A 275 8.37 14.36 30.54
C PHE A 275 6.88 14.63 30.34
N GLY A 276 6.49 15.90 30.29
CA GLY A 276 5.10 16.32 30.34
C GLY A 276 4.33 16.07 29.04
N ALA A 277 4.99 16.18 27.89
CA ALA A 277 4.36 15.92 26.59
C ALA A 277 4.85 14.62 25.97
N GLY A 278 6.16 14.46 25.77
CA GLY A 278 6.77 13.30 25.12
C GLY A 278 6.38 11.98 25.80
N LEU A 279 6.92 11.71 26.99
CA LEU A 279 6.68 10.47 27.71
C LEU A 279 5.18 10.28 28.01
N MET A 280 4.55 11.27 28.66
CA MET A 280 3.16 11.16 29.08
C MET A 280 2.19 10.88 27.92
N GLU A 281 2.27 11.64 26.83
CA GLU A 281 1.30 11.54 25.73
C GLU A 281 1.59 10.33 24.85
N GLU A 282 2.86 9.99 24.58
CA GLU A 282 3.19 8.74 23.88
C GLU A 282 2.74 7.52 24.67
N LEU A 283 2.82 7.55 26.01
CA LEU A 283 2.29 6.47 26.86
C LEU A 283 0.77 6.35 26.74
N LEU A 284 0.04 7.46 26.89
CA LEU A 284 -1.41 7.51 26.72
C LEU A 284 -1.84 6.92 25.37
N LYS A 285 -1.15 7.31 24.30
CA LYS A 285 -1.40 6.82 22.94
C LYS A 285 -0.98 5.38 22.73
N ALA A 286 -0.04 4.83 23.50
CA ALA A 286 0.35 3.42 23.44
C ALA A 286 -0.61 2.48 24.18
N LEU A 287 -1.42 2.97 25.12
CA LEU A 287 -2.33 2.12 25.92
C LEU A 287 -3.33 1.31 25.06
N PRO A 288 -4.01 1.88 24.04
CA PRO A 288 -4.86 1.10 23.14
C PRO A 288 -4.11 0.00 22.39
N LEU A 289 -2.83 0.23 22.04
CA LEU A 289 -2.00 -0.76 21.36
C LEU A 289 -1.64 -1.91 22.31
N ILE A 290 -1.30 -1.59 23.55
CA ILE A 290 -1.05 -2.58 24.61
C ILE A 290 -2.32 -3.41 24.85
N GLY A 291 -3.49 -2.76 24.91
CA GLY A 291 -4.79 -3.44 24.98
C GLY A 291 -5.03 -4.37 23.79
N ALA A 292 -4.81 -3.90 22.57
CA ALA A 292 -4.93 -4.69 21.36
C ALA A 292 -3.98 -5.90 21.36
N TYR A 293 -2.74 -5.74 21.84
CA TYR A 293 -1.78 -6.84 22.00
C TYR A 293 -2.31 -7.93 22.95
N PHE A 294 -2.78 -7.55 24.15
CA PHE A 294 -3.29 -8.51 25.13
C PHE A 294 -4.59 -9.18 24.68
N ILE A 295 -5.57 -8.40 24.18
CA ILE A 295 -6.82 -8.93 23.61
C ILE A 295 -6.50 -9.88 22.47
N GLY A 296 -5.60 -9.47 21.56
CA GLY A 296 -5.10 -10.28 20.48
C GLY A 296 -4.60 -11.61 21.00
N ARG A 297 -3.68 -11.64 21.97
CA ARG A 297 -3.08 -12.87 22.49
C ARG A 297 -4.09 -13.85 23.12
N SER A 298 -5.22 -13.36 23.63
CA SER A 298 -6.28 -14.17 24.22
C SER A 298 -7.26 -14.78 23.21
N LEU A 299 -7.21 -14.37 21.94
CA LEU A 299 -8.13 -14.82 20.90
C LEU A 299 -7.55 -15.96 20.05
N THR A 300 -8.42 -16.74 19.41
CA THR A 300 -8.03 -17.75 18.42
C THR A 300 -7.94 -17.16 17.02
N SER A 301 -7.22 -17.84 16.13
CA SER A 301 -7.18 -17.47 14.71
C SER A 301 -8.57 -17.63 14.08
N PRO A 302 -9.04 -16.69 13.22
CA PRO A 302 -8.33 -15.55 12.64
C PRO A 302 -8.45 -14.22 13.44
N TRP A 303 -9.16 -14.22 14.57
CA TRP A 303 -9.42 -13.00 15.35
C TRP A 303 -8.18 -12.47 16.05
N ARG A 304 -7.30 -13.39 16.45
CA ARG A 304 -5.97 -13.12 16.99
C ARG A 304 -5.21 -12.14 16.08
N GLU A 305 -5.15 -12.44 14.79
CA GLU A 305 -4.41 -11.69 13.77
C GLU A 305 -5.18 -10.43 13.32
N ARG A 306 -6.52 -10.47 13.31
CA ARG A 306 -7.35 -9.33 12.93
C ARG A 306 -7.31 -8.19 13.95
N ILE A 307 -7.36 -8.51 15.24
CA ILE A 307 -7.39 -7.50 16.32
C ILE A 307 -5.97 -7.22 16.84
N GLY A 308 -5.17 -8.26 17.08
CA GLY A 308 -3.91 -8.15 17.80
C GLY A 308 -2.77 -7.47 17.03
N ILE A 309 -1.71 -7.13 17.77
CA ILE A 309 -0.42 -6.70 17.21
C ILE A 309 0.50 -7.91 17.14
N TRP A 310 0.97 -8.23 15.93
CA TRP A 310 1.85 -9.38 15.69
C TRP A 310 3.17 -9.03 15.04
N GLU A 311 3.20 -7.91 14.34
CA GLU A 311 4.37 -7.42 13.64
C GLU A 311 4.40 -5.89 13.64
N PRO A 312 5.54 -5.27 13.26
CA PRO A 312 5.68 -3.82 13.27
C PRO A 312 4.63 -3.08 12.44
N LEU A 313 4.14 -3.65 11.33
CA LEU A 313 3.09 -3.03 10.51
C LEU A 313 1.77 -2.88 11.27
N ASP A 314 1.38 -3.87 12.09
CA ASP A 314 0.18 -3.74 12.94
C ASP A 314 0.34 -2.62 13.95
N GLY A 315 1.52 -2.56 14.58
CA GLY A 315 1.82 -1.54 15.56
C GLY A 315 1.83 -0.14 14.96
N ILE A 316 2.40 0.06 13.76
CA ILE A 316 2.36 1.36 13.05
C ILE A 316 0.90 1.77 12.78
N LEU A 317 0.08 0.88 12.20
CA LEU A 317 -1.31 1.19 11.85
C LEU A 317 -2.14 1.57 13.09
N LEU A 318 -2.02 0.82 14.18
CA LEU A 318 -2.73 1.13 15.42
C LEU A 318 -2.15 2.39 16.10
N GLY A 319 -0.84 2.59 16.03
CA GLY A 319 -0.15 3.77 16.57
C GLY A 319 -0.62 5.06 15.90
N THR A 320 -0.69 5.08 14.57
CA THR A 320 -1.20 6.25 13.83
C THR A 320 -2.70 6.43 14.01
N ALA A 321 -3.48 5.36 14.16
CA ALA A 321 -4.90 5.46 14.48
C ALA A 321 -5.15 6.07 15.87
N SER A 322 -4.38 5.64 16.86
CA SER A 322 -4.37 6.22 18.21
C SER A 322 -4.03 7.72 18.18
N ALA A 323 -2.99 8.10 17.43
CA ALA A 323 -2.60 9.50 17.24
C ALA A 323 -3.72 10.38 16.68
N ILE A 324 -4.57 9.86 15.80
CA ILE A 324 -5.71 10.60 15.26
C ILE A 324 -6.77 10.85 16.33
N GLY A 325 -7.10 9.82 17.12
CA GLY A 325 -8.03 9.98 18.24
C GLY A 325 -7.57 11.04 19.24
N PHE A 326 -6.27 11.06 19.53
CA PHE A 326 -5.64 12.09 20.35
C PHE A 326 -5.74 13.48 19.70
N THR A 327 -5.29 13.59 18.45
CA THR A 327 -5.18 14.86 17.73
C THR A 327 -6.54 15.53 17.52
N LEU A 328 -7.57 14.75 17.18
CA LEU A 328 -8.93 15.27 16.99
C LEU A 328 -9.46 15.82 18.31
N LEU A 329 -9.31 15.10 19.42
CA LEU A 329 -9.79 15.57 20.73
C LEU A 329 -9.03 16.80 21.21
N GLU A 330 -7.70 16.80 21.10
CA GLU A 330 -6.86 17.92 21.52
C GLU A 330 -7.20 19.19 20.70
N THR A 331 -7.26 19.05 19.37
CA THR A 331 -7.48 20.19 18.47
C THR A 331 -8.87 20.78 18.64
N LEU A 332 -9.92 19.94 18.58
CA LEU A 332 -11.31 20.38 18.63
C LEU A 332 -11.77 20.72 20.05
N GLY A 333 -11.21 20.06 21.06
CA GLY A 333 -11.62 20.22 22.46
C GLY A 333 -10.86 21.29 23.22
N GLN A 334 -9.61 21.59 22.87
CA GLN A 334 -8.80 22.57 23.60
C GLN A 334 -8.45 23.76 22.73
N TYR A 335 -7.80 23.56 21.59
CA TYR A 335 -7.15 24.67 20.91
C TYR A 335 -8.07 25.53 20.06
N VAL A 336 -8.97 24.93 19.28
CA VAL A 336 -9.97 25.70 18.52
C VAL A 336 -10.84 26.56 19.47
N PRO A 337 -11.35 26.01 20.59
CA PRO A 337 -12.03 26.81 21.61
C PRO A 337 -11.16 27.92 22.22
N GLN A 338 -9.90 27.63 22.58
CA GLN A 338 -8.99 28.62 23.18
C GLN A 338 -8.75 29.82 22.26
N ILE A 339 -8.47 29.60 20.98
CA ILE A 339 -8.28 30.67 19.99
C ILE A 339 -9.58 31.46 19.80
N THR A 340 -10.71 30.75 19.71
CA THR A 340 -12.02 31.39 19.58
C THR A 340 -12.28 32.33 20.76
N GLN A 341 -11.91 31.91 21.98
CA GLN A 341 -12.04 32.73 23.19
C GLN A 341 -11.05 33.90 23.21
N GLN A 342 -9.80 33.70 22.78
CA GLN A 342 -8.77 34.74 22.74
C GLN A 342 -9.09 35.87 21.76
N VAL A 343 -9.61 35.54 20.58
CA VAL A 343 -9.99 36.54 19.54
C VAL A 343 -11.38 37.12 19.81
N GLY A 344 -12.24 36.38 20.52
CA GLY A 344 -13.58 36.79 20.93
C GLY A 344 -14.67 35.88 20.38
N ILE A 345 -15.71 35.63 21.18
CA ILE A 345 -16.75 34.60 20.95
C ILE A 345 -17.66 34.88 19.73
N GLY A 346 -17.44 35.99 19.01
CA GLY A 346 -18.16 36.36 17.79
C GLY A 346 -17.62 35.70 16.51
N ALA A 347 -18.13 36.15 15.36
CA ALA A 347 -17.76 35.64 14.04
C ALA A 347 -16.25 35.68 13.77
N ALA A 348 -15.55 36.71 14.27
CA ALA A 348 -14.10 36.85 14.13
C ALA A 348 -13.32 35.72 14.83
N GLY A 349 -13.68 35.35 16.06
CA GLY A 349 -13.00 34.25 16.76
C GLY A 349 -13.35 32.88 16.18
N GLN A 350 -14.58 32.68 15.72
CA GLN A 350 -14.95 31.45 15.02
C GLN A 350 -14.17 31.28 13.71
N LEU A 351 -13.98 32.37 12.96
CA LEU A 351 -13.16 32.37 11.75
C LEU A 351 -11.69 32.07 12.06
N ALA A 352 -11.13 32.72 13.10
CA ALA A 352 -9.75 32.47 13.53
C ALA A 352 -9.53 31.02 13.97
N GLY A 353 -10.47 30.46 14.76
CA GLY A 353 -10.45 29.06 15.16
C GLY A 353 -10.52 28.11 13.97
N PHE A 354 -11.36 28.40 12.98
CA PHE A 354 -11.46 27.62 11.74
C PHE A 354 -10.20 27.71 10.87
N GLN A 355 -9.62 28.90 10.72
CA GLN A 355 -8.39 29.10 9.95
C GLN A 355 -7.22 28.33 10.55
N LEU A 356 -7.11 28.26 11.87
CA LEU A 356 -6.07 27.50 12.56
C LEU A 356 -6.34 26.00 12.59
N LEU A 357 -7.59 25.56 12.45
CA LEU A 357 -7.95 24.14 12.38
C LEU A 357 -7.16 23.41 11.29
N ILE A 358 -7.14 23.93 10.06
CA ILE A 358 -6.51 23.27 8.92
C ILE A 358 -4.99 23.05 9.11
N PRO A 359 -4.16 24.10 9.31
CA PRO A 359 -2.72 23.93 9.47
C PRO A 359 -2.38 23.11 10.70
N ARG A 360 -3.20 23.22 11.75
CA ARG A 360 -2.96 22.48 12.97
C ARG A 360 -3.32 21.00 12.82
N ILE A 361 -4.49 20.64 12.29
CA ILE A 361 -4.80 19.23 11.99
C ILE A 361 -3.75 18.67 11.03
N LEU A 362 -3.39 19.36 9.95
CA LEU A 362 -2.35 18.87 9.05
C LEU A 362 -1.00 18.67 9.76
N GLY A 363 -0.55 19.65 10.54
CA GLY A 363 0.76 19.62 11.23
C GLY A 363 0.82 18.70 12.44
N SER A 364 -0.23 18.62 13.25
CA SER A 364 -0.30 17.77 14.44
C SER A 364 -0.65 16.33 14.08
N VAL A 365 -1.50 16.09 13.07
CA VAL A 365 -1.69 14.74 12.52
C VAL A 365 -0.37 14.27 11.92
N ALA A 366 0.34 15.14 11.18
CA ALA A 366 1.69 14.87 10.70
C ALA A 366 2.68 14.48 11.82
N GLY A 367 2.78 15.29 12.89
CA GLY A 367 3.69 15.06 14.01
C GLY A 367 3.30 13.83 14.86
N HIS A 368 2.08 13.81 15.41
CA HIS A 368 1.65 12.73 16.30
C HIS A 368 1.57 11.38 15.59
N MET A 369 1.15 11.32 14.30
CA MET A 369 1.23 10.05 13.56
C MET A 369 2.68 9.61 13.36
N ALA A 370 3.62 10.53 13.15
CA ALA A 370 5.03 10.19 13.04
C ALA A 370 5.56 9.54 14.32
N TYR A 371 5.38 10.19 15.48
CA TYR A 371 5.87 9.69 16.77
C TYR A 371 5.16 8.40 17.21
N SER A 372 3.83 8.41 17.20
CA SER A 372 3.05 7.25 17.64
C SER A 372 3.17 6.07 16.67
N GLY A 373 3.25 6.33 15.37
CA GLY A 373 3.51 5.29 14.37
C GLY A 373 4.90 4.69 14.55
N TYR A 374 5.91 5.53 14.81
CA TYR A 374 7.26 5.08 15.13
C TYR A 374 7.32 4.26 16.42
N LEU A 375 6.67 4.69 17.50
CA LEU A 375 6.52 3.88 18.71
C LEU A 375 5.78 2.57 18.43
N GLY A 376 4.71 2.63 17.63
CA GLY A 376 3.97 1.47 17.16
C GLY A 376 4.85 0.45 16.47
N TYR A 377 5.80 0.89 15.64
CA TYR A 377 6.81 0.00 15.04
C TYR A 377 7.59 -0.78 16.10
N PHE A 378 8.08 -0.13 17.16
CA PHE A 378 8.83 -0.81 18.24
C PHE A 378 7.95 -1.74 19.05
N ILE A 379 6.69 -1.37 19.30
CA ILE A 379 5.72 -2.27 19.96
C ILE A 379 5.55 -3.55 19.14
N GLY A 380 5.31 -3.44 17.83
CA GLY A 380 5.20 -4.62 16.96
C GLY A 380 6.52 -5.38 16.80
N LEU A 381 7.67 -4.70 16.81
CA LEU A 381 8.99 -5.33 16.76
C LEU A 381 9.28 -6.14 18.03
N ALA A 382 8.87 -5.63 19.20
CA ALA A 382 9.00 -6.33 20.48
C ALA A 382 8.19 -7.64 20.49
N VAL A 383 7.06 -7.69 19.77
CA VAL A 383 6.30 -8.93 19.56
C VAL A 383 7.09 -9.94 18.74
N LEU A 384 7.78 -9.51 17.68
CA LEU A 384 8.64 -10.40 16.86
C LEU A 384 9.92 -10.84 17.58
N LYS A 385 10.41 -10.04 18.52
CA LYS A 385 11.69 -10.25 19.22
C LYS A 385 11.51 -10.27 20.74
N PRO A 386 10.80 -11.27 21.30
CA PRO A 386 10.38 -11.26 22.71
C PRO A 386 11.55 -11.26 23.71
N ARG A 387 12.70 -11.84 23.36
CA ARG A 387 13.90 -11.85 24.23
C ARG A 387 14.52 -10.46 24.43
N MET A 388 14.28 -9.54 23.51
CA MET A 388 14.82 -8.17 23.55
C MET A 388 13.71 -7.13 23.74
N SER A 389 12.50 -7.55 24.11
CA SER A 389 11.31 -6.71 24.14
C SER A 389 11.50 -5.45 24.97
N TRP A 390 12.06 -5.59 26.18
CA TRP A 390 12.34 -4.45 27.07
C TRP A 390 13.26 -3.42 26.42
N GLN A 391 14.39 -3.86 25.85
CA GLN A 391 15.32 -2.96 25.18
C GLN A 391 14.66 -2.25 23.98
N ILE A 392 13.91 -3.00 23.17
CA ILE A 392 13.20 -2.48 21.99
C ILE A 392 12.16 -1.43 22.41
N LEU A 393 11.33 -1.74 23.41
CA LEU A 393 10.29 -0.84 23.90
C LEU A 393 10.90 0.41 24.54
N SER A 394 11.95 0.28 25.34
CA SER A 394 12.64 1.44 25.94
C SER A 394 13.22 2.36 24.88
N ILE A 395 13.92 1.81 23.87
CA ILE A 395 14.48 2.62 22.77
C ILE A 395 13.36 3.33 22.02
N GLY A 396 12.31 2.59 21.62
CA GLY A 396 11.18 3.16 20.88
C GLY A 396 10.45 4.26 21.65
N TYR A 397 10.16 4.02 22.93
CA TYR A 397 9.44 4.97 23.77
C TYR A 397 10.25 6.24 24.04
N LEU A 398 11.53 6.11 24.42
CA LEU A 398 12.39 7.26 24.69
C LEU A 398 12.66 8.08 23.42
N SER A 399 12.93 7.43 22.28
CA SER A 399 13.20 8.13 21.02
C SER A 399 11.96 8.81 20.44
N ALA A 400 10.79 8.17 20.46
CA ALA A 400 9.53 8.80 20.05
C ALA A 400 9.20 10.01 20.95
N SER A 401 9.37 9.86 22.26
CA SER A 401 9.15 10.93 23.24
C SER A 401 10.11 12.11 23.04
N ALA A 402 11.37 11.84 22.68
CA ALA A 402 12.37 12.87 22.39
C ALA A 402 12.00 13.68 21.13
N LEU A 403 11.57 13.02 20.06
CA LEU A 403 11.12 13.71 18.85
C LEU A 403 9.88 14.58 19.11
N HIS A 404 8.94 14.07 19.91
CA HIS A 404 7.76 14.83 20.31
C HIS A 404 8.14 16.04 21.19
N ALA A 405 8.99 15.84 22.19
CA ALA A 405 9.49 16.93 23.04
C ALA A 405 10.19 18.02 22.22
N LEU A 406 10.98 17.60 21.24
CA LEU A 406 11.70 18.50 20.35
C LEU A 406 10.75 19.35 19.51
N TRP A 407 9.65 18.77 19.01
CA TRP A 407 8.59 19.51 18.30
C TRP A 407 7.97 20.59 19.20
N ASN A 408 7.57 20.23 20.42
CA ASN A 408 6.94 21.19 21.34
C ASN A 408 7.90 22.29 21.80
N ALA A 409 9.15 21.94 22.11
CA ALA A 409 10.16 22.91 22.52
C ALA A 409 10.51 23.88 21.38
N ILE A 410 10.75 23.38 20.16
CA ILE A 410 11.09 24.23 19.02
C ILE A 410 9.90 25.11 18.59
N GLY A 411 8.67 24.58 18.65
CA GLY A 411 7.46 25.32 18.29
C GLY A 411 7.23 26.56 19.16
N SER A 412 7.73 26.55 20.40
CA SER A 412 7.67 27.71 21.29
C SER A 412 8.70 28.82 20.98
N ILE A 413 9.75 28.49 20.22
CA ILE A 413 10.85 29.42 19.90
C ILE A 413 10.72 29.94 18.47
N ASN A 414 10.57 29.04 17.50
CA ASN A 414 10.54 29.40 16.09
C ASN A 414 9.71 28.41 15.27
N ALA A 415 8.57 28.91 14.76
CA ALA A 415 7.65 28.12 13.95
C ALA A 415 8.25 27.60 12.64
N LEU A 416 9.23 28.30 12.02
CA LEU A 416 9.86 27.81 10.78
C LEU A 416 10.75 26.58 11.04
N LEU A 417 11.38 26.49 12.22
CA LEU A 417 12.21 25.34 12.56
C LEU A 417 11.39 24.06 12.75
N LEU A 418 10.08 24.16 12.98
CA LEU A 418 9.18 22.99 13.00
C LEU A 418 9.16 22.23 11.67
N VAL A 419 9.46 22.88 10.55
CA VAL A 419 9.58 22.20 9.24
C VAL A 419 10.70 21.16 9.31
N VAL A 420 11.85 21.51 9.89
CA VAL A 420 12.99 20.60 10.04
C VAL A 420 12.63 19.43 10.94
N VAL A 421 12.04 19.71 12.11
CA VAL A 421 11.62 18.66 13.05
C VAL A 421 10.61 17.74 12.37
N GLY A 422 9.57 18.29 11.75
CA GLY A 422 8.54 17.50 11.07
C GLY A 422 9.08 16.60 9.97
N VAL A 423 10.02 17.09 9.14
CA VAL A 423 10.69 16.28 8.12
C VAL A 423 11.49 15.14 8.75
N VAL A 424 12.24 15.40 9.82
CA VAL A 424 12.99 14.36 10.54
C VAL A 424 12.04 13.32 11.14
N SER A 425 10.96 13.75 11.78
CA SER A 425 9.92 12.87 12.34
C SER A 425 9.31 11.95 11.28
N TYR A 426 8.95 12.51 10.11
CA TYR A 426 8.45 11.72 9.00
C TYR A 426 9.47 10.77 8.42
N ALA A 427 10.75 11.17 8.35
CA ALA A 427 11.82 10.29 7.91
C ALA A 427 11.95 9.07 8.84
N PHE A 428 11.82 9.26 10.16
CA PHE A 428 11.80 8.17 11.14
C PHE A 428 10.60 7.23 10.92
N LEU A 429 9.39 7.78 10.76
CA LEU A 429 8.20 6.98 10.45
C LEU A 429 8.37 6.21 9.12
N MET A 430 8.83 6.87 8.07
CA MET A 430 9.02 6.26 6.75
C MET A 430 10.06 5.14 6.81
N ALA A 431 11.19 5.36 7.47
CA ALA A 431 12.21 4.34 7.69
C ALA A 431 11.64 3.15 8.48
N ALA A 432 10.83 3.39 9.50
CA ALA A 432 10.13 2.36 10.26
C ALA A 432 9.16 1.56 9.38
N ILE A 433 8.35 2.22 8.53
CA ILE A 433 7.44 1.55 7.58
C ILE A 433 8.24 0.67 6.61
N LEU A 434 9.29 1.20 5.99
CA LEU A 434 10.12 0.45 5.04
C LEU A 434 10.75 -0.77 5.73
N LYS A 435 11.26 -0.61 6.95
CA LYS A 435 11.85 -1.72 7.71
C LYS A 435 10.78 -2.75 8.13
N ALA A 436 9.62 -2.29 8.58
CA ALA A 436 8.48 -3.13 8.95
C ALA A 436 8.05 -4.05 7.79
N ARG A 437 8.00 -3.50 6.58
CA ARG A 437 7.65 -4.26 5.36
C ARG A 437 8.67 -5.36 5.04
N VAL A 438 9.95 -5.11 5.31
CA VAL A 438 11.00 -6.13 5.13
C VAL A 438 10.90 -7.22 6.18
N LEU A 439 10.58 -6.86 7.42
CA LEU A 439 10.49 -7.79 8.56
C LEU A 439 9.17 -8.58 8.62
N SER A 440 8.15 -8.17 7.87
CA SER A 440 6.80 -8.72 7.95
C SER A 440 6.75 -10.22 7.59
N PRO A 441 6.30 -11.12 8.49
CA PRO A 441 6.12 -12.53 8.16
C PRO A 441 5.06 -12.77 7.09
N THR A 442 4.10 -11.85 6.95
CA THR A 442 3.03 -11.90 5.93
C THR A 442 3.34 -11.06 4.69
N ARG A 443 4.63 -10.79 4.40
CA ARG A 443 5.06 -9.94 3.28
C ARG A 443 4.46 -10.30 1.93
N SER A 444 4.25 -11.59 1.65
CA SER A 444 3.63 -12.09 0.41
C SER A 444 2.16 -11.72 0.26
N GLN A 445 1.49 -11.40 1.37
CA GLN A 445 0.08 -11.01 1.44
C GLN A 445 -0.11 -9.48 1.40
N ASN A 446 0.94 -8.71 1.71
CA ASN A 446 0.88 -7.25 1.73
C ASN A 446 0.67 -6.69 0.32
N PHE A 447 -0.30 -5.79 0.16
CA PHE A 447 -0.68 -5.26 -1.16
C PHE A 447 0.33 -4.24 -1.71
N ALA A 448 1.07 -3.53 -0.83
CA ALA A 448 2.10 -2.57 -1.26
C ALA A 448 3.40 -3.24 -1.76
N THR A 449 3.67 -4.50 -1.41
CA THR A 449 4.87 -5.24 -1.85
C THR A 449 4.80 -5.74 -3.28
N ARG A 450 3.66 -5.59 -3.96
CA ARG A 450 3.55 -5.89 -5.39
C ARG A 450 4.18 -4.83 -6.32
N PHE A 451 4.71 -3.73 -5.77
CA PHE A 451 5.31 -2.63 -6.56
C PHE A 451 6.83 -2.70 -6.72
N ILE A 452 7.52 -3.66 -6.08
CA ILE A 452 8.98 -3.76 -6.17
C ILE A 452 9.35 -5.22 -6.43
N ALA A 453 9.20 -5.64 -7.68
CA ALA A 453 10.07 -6.71 -8.20
C ALA A 453 11.45 -6.07 -8.46
N PRO A 454 12.56 -6.68 -8.00
CA PRO A 454 13.88 -6.20 -8.37
C PRO A 454 14.04 -6.32 -9.89
N LYS A 455 14.55 -5.25 -10.51
CA LYS A 455 14.96 -5.23 -11.92
C LYS A 455 16.09 -6.20 -12.18
#